data_AF-A0AAW1JNJ3-F1
#
_entry.id   AF-A0AAW1JNJ3-F1
#
_cell.length_a   1.000
_cell.length_b   1.000
_cell.length_c   1.000
_cell.angle_alpha   90.00
_cell.angle_beta   90.00
_cell.angle_gamma   90.00
#
_symmetry.space_group_name_H-M   'P 1'
#
loop_
_entity.id
_entity.type
_entity.pdbx_description
1 polymer ?
#
loop_
_entity_poly.entity_id
_entity_poly.type
_entity_poly.pdbx_seq_one_letter_code
_entity_poly.pdbx_strand_id
1 'polypeptide(L)'
;MASSDNPKIIERMKDFVHDKEKKNEGKDEFLHKMKDFVHDIGEIIEGAIGFGKPTADADIVVDILVNNPNPVPIPLIDINYLIESDERKLISGLIHDAGTILAHGSETVKIPVTLIYDDIKKTYHDIKPGSIIPYKVKVDLIVDVPVFGRITIPLEKTGEIPIPYKPDIDVEKIKFEKFSLEQTIATLHLKLENMNDFDLGLKALDYEVWLGDVSIGGTELEKTANIEKKGVMFIDLPISFRPKYFGSALWDMIRGRGTGYTMKGNINVNTPFGDMKLPISKKGGTTRFKKKKEDDGSDED
;
A
#
# COMPACT_ATOMS: atom_id res chain seq x y z
N MET A 1 10.62 -18.04 1.77
CA MET A 1 11.54 -19.02 1.16
C MET A 1 12.25 -18.32 0.01
N ALA A 2 13.57 -18.16 0.09
CA ALA A 2 14.37 -17.52 -0.95
C ALA A 2 14.55 -18.51 -2.11
N SER A 3 14.01 -18.19 -3.29
CA SER A 3 14.29 -18.93 -4.52
C SER A 3 15.45 -18.22 -5.20
N SER A 4 16.64 -18.81 -5.08
CA SER A 4 17.89 -18.34 -5.65
C SER A 4 18.10 -18.94 -7.04
N ASP A 5 17.34 -18.48 -8.04
CA ASP A 5 17.61 -18.84 -9.44
C ASP A 5 18.61 -17.86 -10.06
N ASN A 6 19.84 -17.81 -9.51
CA ASN A 6 20.98 -17.07 -10.07
C ASN A 6 22.12 -17.90 -10.74
N PRO A 7 21.93 -19.16 -11.20
CA PRO A 7 23.06 -20.01 -11.61
C PRO A 7 23.79 -19.55 -12.89
N LYS A 8 23.14 -18.83 -13.80
CA LYS A 8 23.66 -18.56 -15.16
C LYS A 8 24.88 -17.63 -15.23
N ILE A 9 25.06 -16.73 -14.26
CA ILE A 9 26.17 -15.75 -14.30
C ILE A 9 27.42 -16.28 -13.62
N ILE A 10 27.22 -16.98 -12.51
CA ILE A 10 28.29 -17.74 -11.86
C ILE A 10 28.87 -18.76 -12.86
N GLU A 11 28.04 -19.42 -13.67
CA GLU A 11 28.51 -20.29 -14.76
C GLU A 11 29.35 -19.54 -15.80
N ARG A 12 28.89 -18.39 -16.33
CA ARG A 12 29.67 -17.61 -17.32
C ARG A 12 31.01 -17.10 -16.77
N MET A 13 31.05 -16.69 -15.51
CA MET A 13 32.30 -16.26 -14.86
C MET A 13 33.24 -17.44 -14.63
N LYS A 14 32.71 -18.60 -14.21
CA LYS A 14 33.48 -19.85 -14.10
C LYS A 14 34.06 -20.26 -15.45
N ASP A 15 33.30 -20.14 -16.53
CA ASP A 15 33.77 -20.44 -17.90
C ASP A 15 34.89 -19.49 -18.34
N PHE A 16 34.81 -18.19 -18.02
CA PHE A 16 35.87 -17.22 -18.31
C PHE A 16 37.17 -17.52 -17.56
N VAL A 17 37.06 -17.84 -16.27
CA VAL A 17 38.20 -18.28 -15.44
C VAL A 17 38.81 -19.56 -16.03
N HIS A 18 37.98 -20.50 -16.44
CA HIS A 18 38.43 -21.77 -17.01
C HIS A 18 39.10 -21.61 -18.39
N ASP A 19 38.66 -20.66 -19.22
CA ASP A 19 39.30 -20.34 -20.51
C ASP A 19 40.66 -19.65 -20.32
N LYS A 20 40.80 -18.80 -19.30
CA LYS A 20 42.07 -18.18 -18.89
C LYS A 20 43.10 -19.21 -18.38
N GLU A 21 42.64 -20.21 -17.62
CA GLU A 21 43.47 -21.35 -17.20
C GLU A 21 43.98 -22.16 -18.41
N LYS A 22 43.10 -22.45 -19.38
CA LYS A 22 43.48 -23.22 -20.58
C LYS A 22 44.49 -22.51 -21.47
N LYS A 23 44.50 -21.17 -21.47
CA LYS A 23 45.40 -20.34 -22.28
C LYS A 23 46.75 -20.05 -21.63
N ASN A 24 47.02 -20.52 -20.40
CA ASN A 24 48.23 -20.16 -19.63
C ASN A 24 48.47 -18.63 -19.55
N GLU A 25 47.41 -17.83 -19.68
CA GLU A 25 47.47 -16.38 -19.66
C GLU A 25 47.26 -15.87 -18.22
N GLY A 26 48.25 -16.11 -17.34
CA GLY A 26 48.23 -15.59 -15.97
C GLY A 26 49.24 -16.28 -15.06
N LYS A 27 49.76 -15.55 -14.06
CA LYS A 27 50.47 -16.15 -12.93
C LYS A 27 49.46 -16.93 -12.07
N ASP A 28 49.79 -18.12 -11.58
CA ASP A 28 48.91 -18.98 -10.77
C ASP A 28 48.19 -18.21 -9.63
N GLU A 29 48.88 -17.23 -9.03
CA GLU A 29 48.34 -16.36 -7.98
C GLU A 29 47.16 -15.49 -8.43
N PHE A 30 47.16 -15.04 -9.69
CA PHE A 30 46.10 -14.23 -10.27
C PHE A 30 44.85 -15.08 -10.58
N LEU A 31 45.04 -16.29 -11.10
CA LEU A 31 43.94 -17.22 -11.36
C LEU A 31 43.28 -17.69 -10.06
N HIS A 32 44.07 -17.88 -8.99
CA HIS A 32 43.54 -18.12 -7.65
C HIS A 32 42.68 -16.96 -7.16
N LYS A 33 43.18 -15.72 -7.22
CA LYS A 33 42.41 -14.52 -6.84
C LYS A 33 41.13 -14.36 -7.66
N MET A 34 41.13 -14.76 -8.94
CA MET A 34 39.93 -14.77 -9.78
C MET A 34 38.93 -15.83 -9.36
N LYS A 35 39.37 -17.03 -8.97
CA LYS A 35 38.48 -18.09 -8.46
C LYS A 35 37.84 -17.69 -7.14
N ASP A 36 38.64 -17.13 -6.24
CA ASP A 36 38.17 -16.60 -4.96
C ASP A 36 37.13 -15.49 -5.22
N PHE A 37 37.42 -14.56 -6.12
CA PHE A 37 36.48 -13.51 -6.52
C PHE A 37 35.14 -14.03 -7.08
N VAL A 38 35.17 -15.07 -7.92
CA VAL A 38 33.93 -15.66 -8.48
C VAL A 38 33.12 -16.40 -7.42
N HIS A 39 33.80 -17.03 -6.45
CA HIS A 39 33.16 -17.63 -5.29
C HIS A 39 32.51 -16.56 -4.41
N ASP A 40 33.27 -15.51 -4.12
CA ASP A 40 32.88 -14.37 -3.31
C ASP A 40 31.70 -13.62 -3.95
N ILE A 41 31.68 -13.39 -5.26
CA ILE A 41 30.52 -12.86 -6.01
C ILE A 41 29.28 -13.74 -5.80
N GLY A 42 29.45 -15.07 -5.73
CA GLY A 42 28.39 -15.99 -5.38
C GLY A 42 27.80 -15.72 -3.99
N GLU A 43 28.65 -15.30 -3.03
CA GLU A 43 28.24 -14.88 -1.68
C GLU A 43 27.68 -13.44 -1.65
N ILE A 44 28.18 -12.51 -2.48
CA ILE A 44 27.60 -11.16 -2.69
C ILE A 44 26.12 -11.25 -3.08
N ILE A 45 25.76 -12.30 -3.82
CA ILE A 45 24.42 -12.53 -4.37
C ILE A 45 23.40 -12.99 -3.31
N GLU A 46 23.80 -13.28 -2.07
CA GLU A 46 22.86 -13.44 -0.94
C GLU A 46 22.30 -12.10 -0.42
N GLY A 47 22.17 -11.10 -1.30
CA GLY A 47 21.55 -9.83 -1.01
C GLY A 47 20.09 -10.01 -0.60
N ALA A 48 19.78 -9.70 0.66
CA ALA A 48 18.42 -9.66 1.14
C ALA A 48 17.70 -8.46 0.51
N ILE A 49 16.84 -8.71 -0.50
CA ILE A 49 15.87 -7.71 -0.95
C ILE A 49 14.80 -7.58 0.13
N GLY A 50 14.85 -6.47 0.85
CA GLY A 50 13.85 -6.06 1.83
C GLY A 50 12.83 -5.12 1.20
N PHE A 51 11.57 -5.25 1.58
CA PHE A 51 10.53 -4.32 1.16
C PHE A 51 10.16 -3.43 2.35
N GLY A 52 10.20 -2.11 2.13
CA GLY A 52 9.56 -1.14 3.00
C GLY A 52 8.05 -1.39 3.07
N LYS A 53 7.41 -0.92 4.13
CA LYS A 53 5.95 -1.05 4.30
C LYS A 53 5.24 -0.24 3.21
N PRO A 54 4.32 -0.84 2.42
CA PRO A 54 3.47 -0.10 1.50
C PRO A 54 2.75 1.04 2.22
N THR A 55 2.87 2.25 1.67
CA THR A 55 2.08 3.41 2.13
C THR A 55 0.75 3.48 1.35
N ALA A 56 -0.22 4.27 1.83
CA ALA A 56 -1.53 4.43 1.18
C ALA A 56 -1.44 4.89 -0.30
N ASP A 57 -0.35 5.55 -0.68
CA ASP A 57 -0.03 5.97 -2.05
C ASP A 57 0.81 4.93 -2.84
N ALA A 58 0.88 3.69 -2.36
CA ALA A 58 1.67 2.59 -2.94
C ALA A 58 3.19 2.83 -2.97
N ASP A 59 3.73 3.75 -2.17
CA ASP A 59 5.17 3.92 -2.09
C ASP A 59 5.80 2.67 -1.49
N ILE A 60 6.65 2.03 -2.29
CA ILE A 60 7.45 0.87 -1.92
C ILE A 60 8.90 1.29 -2.01
N VAL A 61 9.62 1.23 -0.90
CA VAL A 61 11.07 1.32 -0.92
C VAL A 61 11.61 -0.09 -1.01
N VAL A 62 12.36 -0.40 -2.07
CA VAL A 62 13.07 -1.66 -2.19
C VAL A 62 14.48 -1.44 -1.64
N ASP A 63 14.78 -2.08 -0.52
CA ASP A 63 16.09 -2.05 0.10
C ASP A 63 16.90 -3.25 -0.41
N ILE A 64 18.01 -2.98 -1.08
CA ILE A 64 18.92 -4.00 -1.59
C ILE A 64 20.19 -3.93 -0.76
N LEU A 65 20.38 -4.93 0.09
CA LEU A 65 21.64 -5.09 0.81
C LEU A 65 22.65 -5.75 -0.13
N VAL A 66 23.71 -5.03 -0.46
CA VAL A 66 24.85 -5.56 -1.21
C VAL A 66 26.02 -5.65 -0.27
N ASN A 67 26.55 -6.86 -0.09
CA ASN A 67 27.73 -7.11 0.72
C ASN A 67 28.92 -7.33 -0.22
N ASN A 68 30.04 -6.64 -0.01
CA ASN A 68 31.28 -6.87 -0.75
C ASN A 68 32.32 -7.53 0.17
N PRO A 69 32.45 -8.86 0.16
CA PRO A 69 33.46 -9.56 0.94
C PRO A 69 34.88 -9.36 0.39
N ASN A 70 35.03 -8.79 -0.83
CA ASN A 70 36.33 -8.60 -1.45
C ASN A 70 37.10 -7.42 -0.82
N PRO A 71 38.44 -7.50 -0.77
CA PRO A 71 39.31 -6.43 -0.28
C PRO A 71 39.43 -5.23 -1.24
N VAL A 72 38.67 -5.22 -2.33
CA VAL A 72 38.73 -4.19 -3.37
C VAL A 72 37.36 -3.53 -3.50
N PRO A 73 37.27 -2.18 -3.53
CA PRO A 73 36.02 -1.49 -3.73
C PRO A 73 35.45 -1.75 -5.13
N ILE A 74 34.13 -1.88 -5.23
CA ILE A 74 33.41 -2.18 -6.47
C ILE A 74 32.50 -0.99 -6.79
N PRO A 75 32.83 -0.17 -7.82
CA PRO A 75 31.95 0.88 -8.30
C PRO A 75 30.63 0.31 -8.84
N LEU A 76 29.51 0.84 -8.35
CA LEU A 76 28.17 0.51 -8.83
C LEU A 76 27.74 1.56 -9.85
N ILE A 77 27.90 1.22 -11.13
CA ILE A 77 27.72 2.15 -12.24
C ILE A 77 26.24 2.47 -12.43
N ASP A 78 25.44 1.44 -12.64
CA ASP A 78 24.04 1.58 -13.04
C ASP A 78 23.20 0.52 -12.33
N ILE A 79 21.97 0.87 -11.97
CA ILE A 79 20.98 -0.07 -11.46
C ILE A 79 19.76 -0.01 -12.35
N ASN A 80 19.53 -1.04 -13.15
CA ASN A 80 18.24 -1.19 -13.82
C ASN A 80 17.29 -1.92 -12.91
N TYR A 81 16.06 -1.44 -12.79
CA TYR A 81 15.02 -2.15 -12.07
C TYR A 81 13.75 -2.24 -12.90
N LEU A 82 13.08 -3.36 -12.78
CA LEU A 82 11.83 -3.69 -13.45
C LEU A 82 10.91 -4.38 -12.44
N ILE A 83 9.73 -3.83 -12.27
CA ILE A 83 8.68 -4.43 -11.45
C ILE A 83 7.58 -4.89 -12.38
N GLU A 84 7.32 -6.17 -12.33
CA GLU A 84 6.28 -6.82 -13.12
C GLU A 84 5.27 -7.54 -12.24
N SER A 85 4.04 -7.68 -12.72
CA SER A 85 2.98 -8.44 -12.07
C SER A 85 2.27 -9.23 -13.15
N ASP A 86 2.17 -10.55 -13.00
CA ASP A 86 1.60 -11.44 -14.02
C ASP A 86 2.13 -11.17 -15.44
N GLU A 87 3.46 -11.09 -15.57
CA GLU A 87 4.21 -10.79 -16.81
C GLU A 87 4.00 -9.38 -17.38
N ARG A 88 3.32 -8.50 -16.64
CA ARG A 88 3.06 -7.12 -17.05
C ARG A 88 4.03 -6.18 -16.39
N LYS A 89 4.64 -5.32 -17.18
CA LYS A 89 5.50 -4.26 -16.69
C LYS A 89 4.68 -3.19 -15.97
N LEU A 90 4.87 -3.08 -14.66
CA LEU A 90 4.27 -2.02 -13.84
C LEU A 90 5.17 -0.79 -13.84
N ILE A 91 6.45 -0.98 -13.53
CA ILE A 91 7.45 0.11 -13.43
C ILE A 91 8.78 -0.38 -13.98
N SER A 92 9.53 0.52 -14.60
CA SER A 92 10.97 0.36 -14.73
C SER A 92 11.68 1.69 -14.55
N GLY A 93 12.92 1.63 -14.11
CA GLY A 93 13.80 2.77 -14.16
C GLY A 93 15.26 2.35 -14.20
N LEU A 94 16.11 3.36 -14.31
CA LEU A 94 17.55 3.24 -14.32
C LEU A 94 18.10 4.30 -13.38
N ILE A 95 18.88 3.87 -12.40
CA ILE A 95 19.63 4.75 -11.50
C ILE A 95 21.07 4.77 -12.00
N HIS A 96 21.56 5.95 -12.35
CA HIS A 96 22.94 6.17 -12.74
C HIS A 96 23.79 6.52 -11.53
N ASP A 97 25.05 6.09 -11.56
CA ASP A 97 26.09 6.39 -10.57
C ASP A 97 25.63 6.11 -9.14
N ALA A 98 25.24 4.86 -8.89
CA ALA A 98 24.64 4.45 -7.62
C ALA A 98 25.67 4.25 -6.49
N GLY A 99 26.91 4.69 -6.69
CA GLY A 99 27.93 4.77 -5.65
C GLY A 99 29.06 3.76 -5.79
N THR A 100 29.69 3.41 -4.67
CA THR A 100 30.81 2.47 -4.63
C THR A 100 30.74 1.64 -3.38
N ILE A 101 30.63 0.33 -3.57
CA ILE A 101 30.58 -0.63 -2.49
C ILE A 101 32.00 -0.81 -1.96
N LEU A 102 32.24 -0.38 -0.73
CA LEU A 102 33.57 -0.41 -0.11
C LEU A 102 34.09 -1.84 0.05
N ALA A 103 35.42 -1.98 0.13
CA ALA A 103 36.08 -3.24 0.42
C ALA A 103 35.66 -3.78 1.80
N HIS A 104 35.36 -5.07 1.89
CA HIS A 104 34.81 -5.73 3.10
C HIS A 104 33.61 -4.99 3.73
N GLY A 105 32.87 -4.24 2.91
CA GLY A 105 31.79 -3.37 3.34
C GLY A 105 30.43 -3.89 2.88
N SER A 106 29.37 -3.45 3.56
CA SER A 106 28.01 -3.64 3.10
C SER A 106 27.37 -2.28 2.82
N GLU A 107 26.66 -2.18 1.72
CA GLU A 107 25.93 -0.98 1.31
C GLU A 107 24.47 -1.35 1.07
N THR A 108 23.55 -0.56 1.64
CA THR A 108 22.11 -0.72 1.39
C THR A 108 21.68 0.30 0.35
N VAL A 109 21.48 -0.17 -0.88
CA VAL A 109 20.94 0.66 -1.95
C VAL A 109 19.42 0.72 -1.80
N LYS A 110 18.88 1.93 -1.67
CA LYS A 110 17.44 2.18 -1.60
C LYS A 110 16.91 2.57 -2.97
N ILE A 111 16.02 1.77 -3.53
CA ILE A 111 15.29 2.11 -4.76
C ILE A 111 13.90 2.61 -4.34
N PRO A 112 13.65 3.93 -4.37
CA PRO A 112 12.31 4.44 -4.14
C PRO A 112 11.45 4.13 -5.36
N VAL A 113 10.41 3.33 -5.15
CA VAL A 113 9.45 2.98 -6.18
C VAL A 113 8.09 3.51 -5.78
N THR A 114 7.55 4.43 -6.58
CA THR A 114 6.18 4.93 -6.40
C THR A 114 5.27 4.26 -7.42
N LEU A 115 4.31 3.47 -6.95
CA LEU A 115 3.31 2.83 -7.79
C LEU A 115 2.07 3.72 -7.94
N ILE A 116 1.90 4.31 -9.13
CA ILE A 116 0.73 5.14 -9.40
C ILE A 116 -0.47 4.22 -9.69
N TYR A 117 -1.32 4.00 -8.69
CA TYR A 117 -2.48 3.10 -8.79
C TYR A 117 -3.43 3.45 -9.96
N ASP A 118 -3.61 4.75 -10.23
CA ASP A 118 -4.44 5.20 -11.34
C ASP A 118 -3.93 4.72 -12.70
N ASP A 119 -2.61 4.63 -12.86
CA ASP A 119 -1.99 4.17 -14.12
C ASP A 119 -2.12 2.65 -14.24
N ILE A 120 -1.93 1.91 -13.15
CA ILE A 120 -2.15 0.46 -13.12
C ILE A 120 -3.60 0.13 -13.50
N LYS A 121 -4.57 0.85 -12.91
CA LYS A 121 -6.00 0.65 -13.17
C LYS A 121 -6.39 1.00 -14.62
N LYS A 122 -5.84 2.08 -15.17
CA LYS A 122 -6.10 2.48 -16.58
C LYS A 122 -5.47 1.50 -17.56
N THR A 123 -4.31 0.95 -17.21
CA THR A 123 -3.54 0.08 -18.11
C THR A 123 -4.07 -1.36 -18.06
N TYR A 124 -4.52 -1.83 -16.91
CA TYR A 124 -4.90 -3.22 -16.68
C TYR A 124 -6.29 -3.32 -16.05
N HIS A 125 -7.29 -3.58 -16.88
CA HIS A 125 -8.71 -3.58 -16.50
C HIS A 125 -9.14 -4.77 -15.61
N ASP A 126 -8.34 -5.82 -15.61
CA ASP A 126 -8.56 -7.05 -14.84
C ASP A 126 -7.99 -6.96 -13.42
N ILE A 127 -7.09 -6.01 -13.17
CA ILE A 127 -6.61 -5.68 -11.83
C ILE A 127 -7.70 -4.91 -11.09
N LYS A 128 -8.40 -5.62 -10.20
CA LYS A 128 -9.51 -5.05 -9.43
C LYS A 128 -8.99 -4.34 -8.18
N PRO A 129 -9.49 -3.14 -7.87
CA PRO A 129 -9.28 -2.53 -6.57
C PRO A 129 -9.77 -3.47 -5.45
N GLY A 130 -8.98 -3.58 -4.40
CA GLY A 130 -9.21 -4.42 -3.25
C GLY A 130 -8.51 -5.77 -3.31
N SER A 131 -7.88 -6.12 -4.44
CA SER A 131 -7.17 -7.39 -4.59
C SER A 131 -5.70 -7.31 -4.20
N ILE A 132 -5.13 -8.47 -3.91
CA ILE A 132 -3.69 -8.68 -3.72
C ILE A 132 -3.15 -9.23 -5.02
N ILE A 133 -2.16 -8.56 -5.61
CA ILE A 133 -1.52 -9.03 -6.84
C ILE A 133 -0.10 -9.52 -6.53
N PRO A 134 0.34 -10.61 -7.17
CA PRO A 134 1.74 -11.02 -7.11
C PRO A 134 2.58 -10.02 -7.90
N TYR A 135 3.76 -9.68 -7.39
CA TYR A 135 4.76 -8.94 -8.14
C TYR A 135 6.08 -9.69 -8.18
N LYS A 136 6.88 -9.39 -9.19
CA LYS A 136 8.28 -9.76 -9.30
C LYS A 136 9.09 -8.48 -9.54
N VAL A 137 10.05 -8.23 -8.67
CA VAL A 137 11.07 -7.21 -8.86
C VAL A 137 12.29 -7.88 -9.45
N LYS A 138 12.75 -7.36 -10.58
CA LYS A 138 14.02 -7.69 -11.21
C LYS A 138 14.93 -6.48 -11.09
N VAL A 139 16.14 -6.68 -10.60
CA VAL A 139 17.14 -5.63 -10.47
C VAL A 139 18.44 -6.10 -11.09
N ASP A 140 18.93 -5.38 -12.08
CA ASP A 140 20.24 -5.62 -12.68
C ASP A 140 21.23 -4.59 -12.13
N LEU A 141 22.11 -5.05 -11.23
CA LEU A 141 23.22 -4.26 -10.72
C LEU A 141 24.38 -4.31 -11.72
N ILE A 142 24.71 -3.19 -12.32
CA ILE A 142 25.85 -3.06 -13.25
C ILE A 142 27.01 -2.51 -12.46
N VAL A 143 28.01 -3.35 -12.21
CA VAL A 143 29.21 -2.99 -11.45
C VAL A 143 30.46 -3.05 -12.32
N ASP A 144 31.42 -2.18 -12.03
CA ASP A 144 32.76 -2.27 -12.62
C ASP A 144 33.66 -3.10 -11.72
N VAL A 145 34.00 -4.31 -12.14
CA VAL A 145 34.90 -5.14 -11.37
C VAL A 145 36.32 -4.97 -11.90
N PRO A 146 37.28 -4.60 -11.04
CA PRO A 146 38.69 -4.57 -11.42
C PRO A 146 39.10 -5.93 -12.01
N VAL A 147 39.79 -5.91 -13.15
CA VAL A 147 40.20 -7.11 -13.94
C VAL A 147 39.12 -7.70 -14.84
N PHE A 148 37.87 -7.81 -14.39
CA PHE A 148 36.78 -8.42 -15.17
C PHE A 148 36.00 -7.40 -16.03
N GLY A 149 36.16 -6.11 -15.74
CA GLY A 149 35.41 -5.03 -16.37
C GLY A 149 33.95 -5.01 -15.92
N ARG A 150 33.09 -4.45 -16.77
CA ARG A 150 31.67 -4.30 -16.45
C ARG A 150 30.95 -5.64 -16.44
N ILE A 151 30.32 -5.95 -15.32
CA ILE A 151 29.48 -7.13 -15.14
C ILE A 151 28.07 -6.70 -14.73
N THR A 152 27.08 -7.52 -15.05
CA THR A 152 25.68 -7.31 -14.66
C THR A 152 25.25 -8.45 -13.74
N ILE A 153 24.74 -8.09 -12.56
CA ILE A 153 24.26 -9.00 -11.53
C ILE A 153 22.74 -8.82 -11.43
N PRO A 154 21.93 -9.71 -12.04
CA PRO A 154 20.49 -9.74 -11.92
C PRO A 154 20.13 -10.30 -10.55
N LEU A 155 19.13 -9.70 -9.94
CA LEU A 155 18.52 -10.11 -8.70
C LEU A 155 17.02 -10.16 -8.95
N GLU A 156 16.38 -11.26 -8.54
CA GLU A 156 14.93 -11.39 -8.65
C GLU A 156 14.31 -11.63 -7.27
N LYS A 157 13.19 -10.95 -7.01
CA LYS A 157 12.38 -11.19 -5.82
C LYS A 157 10.91 -11.14 -6.14
N THR A 158 10.19 -12.18 -5.73
CA THR A 158 8.74 -12.21 -5.79
C THR A 158 8.13 -11.80 -4.45
N GLY A 159 6.95 -11.20 -4.51
CA GLY A 159 6.17 -10.81 -3.35
C GLY A 159 4.72 -10.53 -3.72
N GLU A 160 3.96 -10.03 -2.76
CA GLU A 160 2.55 -9.68 -2.93
C GLU A 160 2.35 -8.22 -2.55
N ILE A 161 1.59 -7.48 -3.37
CA ILE A 161 1.25 -6.08 -3.12
C ILE A 161 -0.28 -5.92 -3.08
N PRO A 162 -0.83 -5.29 -2.03
CA PRO A 162 -2.25 -4.97 -1.98
C PRO A 162 -2.56 -3.76 -2.87
N ILE A 163 -3.71 -3.80 -3.53
CA ILE A 163 -4.30 -2.63 -4.17
C ILE A 163 -5.47 -2.21 -3.28
N PRO A 164 -5.27 -1.31 -2.31
CA PRO A 164 -6.30 -0.97 -1.35
C PRO A 164 -7.50 -0.34 -2.06
N TYR A 165 -8.68 -0.75 -1.63
CA TYR A 165 -9.93 -0.12 -1.98
C TYR A 165 -10.57 0.50 -0.75
N LYS A 166 -11.09 1.72 -0.92
CA LYS A 166 -11.83 2.40 0.15
C LYS A 166 -13.04 1.55 0.55
N PRO A 167 -13.30 1.33 1.85
CA PRO A 167 -14.51 0.65 2.29
C PRO A 167 -15.75 1.36 1.76
N ASP A 168 -16.78 0.60 1.38
CA ASP A 168 -18.07 1.21 1.09
C ASP A 168 -18.78 1.52 2.40
N ILE A 169 -19.45 2.65 2.44
CA ILE A 169 -20.17 3.11 3.61
C ILE A 169 -21.61 3.36 3.23
N ASP A 170 -22.51 2.82 4.05
CA ASP A 170 -23.92 3.10 3.94
C ASP A 170 -24.51 3.52 5.28
N VAL A 171 -25.46 4.45 5.26
CA VAL A 171 -26.20 4.87 6.45
C VAL A 171 -27.49 4.06 6.47
N GLU A 172 -27.53 2.99 7.27
CA GLU A 172 -28.72 2.15 7.35
C GLU A 172 -29.87 2.87 8.05
N LYS A 173 -29.54 3.56 9.15
CA LYS A 173 -30.54 4.20 10.00
C LYS A 173 -29.97 5.38 10.74
N ILE A 174 -30.82 6.39 10.95
CA ILE A 174 -30.53 7.51 11.84
C ILE A 174 -31.50 7.43 13.02
N LYS A 175 -30.96 7.34 14.23
CA LYS A 175 -31.73 7.35 15.47
C LYS A 175 -31.60 8.71 16.13
N PHE A 176 -32.68 9.46 16.23
CA PHE A 176 -32.70 10.73 16.95
C PHE A 176 -32.99 10.47 18.43
N GLU A 177 -32.10 10.94 19.30
CA GLU A 177 -32.29 10.91 20.76
C GLU A 177 -32.93 12.20 21.24
N LYS A 178 -32.51 13.34 20.67
CA LYS A 178 -33.09 14.66 20.92
C LYS A 178 -33.30 15.36 19.59
N PHE A 179 -34.46 15.99 19.43
CA PHE A 179 -34.79 16.70 18.19
C PHE A 179 -35.47 18.04 18.50
N SER A 180 -34.69 19.12 18.55
CA SER A 180 -35.20 20.49 18.77
C SER A 180 -34.33 21.54 18.08
N LEU A 181 -34.87 22.76 17.96
CA LEU A 181 -34.15 23.94 17.45
C LEU A 181 -32.90 24.29 18.27
N GLU A 182 -32.95 24.03 19.58
CA GLU A 182 -31.86 24.31 20.49
C GLU A 182 -30.73 23.30 20.37
N GLN A 183 -31.09 22.02 20.22
CA GLN A 183 -30.14 20.92 20.13
C GLN A 183 -30.80 19.69 19.50
N THR A 184 -30.10 19.11 18.54
CA THR A 184 -30.44 17.82 17.94
C THR A 184 -29.28 16.86 18.18
N ILE A 185 -29.59 15.69 18.75
CA ILE A 185 -28.65 14.59 19.01
C ILE A 185 -29.17 13.38 18.25
N ALA A 186 -28.32 12.78 17.43
CA ALA A 186 -28.65 11.58 16.69
C ALA A 186 -27.46 10.64 16.59
N THR A 187 -27.76 9.36 16.45
CA THR A 187 -26.79 8.29 16.21
C THR A 187 -27.01 7.76 14.80
N LEU A 188 -25.98 7.85 13.95
CA LEU A 188 -25.99 7.23 12.63
C LEU A 188 -25.50 5.79 12.76
N HIS A 189 -26.36 4.83 12.43
CA HIS A 189 -25.99 3.43 12.28
C HIS A 189 -25.42 3.24 10.88
N LEU A 190 -24.10 3.13 10.81
CA LEU A 190 -23.36 2.92 9.57
C LEU A 190 -23.08 1.45 9.35
N LYS A 191 -23.24 1.02 8.10
CA LYS A 191 -22.69 -0.22 7.56
C LYS A 191 -21.40 0.11 6.82
N LEU A 192 -20.28 -0.42 7.30
CA LEU A 192 -18.99 -0.41 6.61
C LEU A 192 -18.77 -1.77 5.96
N GLU A 193 -18.51 -1.78 4.66
CA GLU A 193 -18.26 -2.99 3.89
C GLU A 193 -16.82 -2.99 3.38
N ASN A 194 -16.03 -3.97 3.82
CA ASN A 194 -14.67 -4.17 3.36
C ASN A 194 -14.70 -4.98 2.07
N MET A 195 -14.47 -4.34 0.91
CA MET A 195 -14.37 -5.06 -0.36
C MET A 195 -12.94 -5.54 -0.66
N ASN A 196 -12.00 -5.42 0.28
CA ASN A 196 -10.63 -5.91 0.10
C ASN A 196 -10.54 -7.42 0.35
N ASP A 197 -9.56 -8.07 -0.28
CA ASP A 197 -9.20 -9.48 -0.08
C ASP A 197 -8.35 -9.71 1.18
N PHE A 198 -8.17 -8.67 2.01
CA PHE A 198 -7.45 -8.67 3.27
C PHE A 198 -8.25 -7.95 4.36
N ASP A 199 -7.91 -8.25 5.61
CA ASP A 199 -8.54 -7.69 6.80
C ASP A 199 -8.16 -6.21 7.01
N LEU A 200 -9.11 -5.43 7.50
CA LEU A 200 -8.92 -4.03 7.87
C LEU A 200 -9.12 -3.84 9.38
N GLY A 201 -8.03 -3.65 10.11
CA GLY A 201 -8.06 -3.29 11.52
C GLY A 201 -8.36 -1.80 11.71
N LEU A 202 -9.61 -1.42 11.83
CA LEU A 202 -10.02 -0.05 12.17
C LEU A 202 -9.34 0.41 13.46
N LYS A 203 -8.71 1.58 13.41
CA LYS A 203 -8.13 2.28 14.57
C LYS A 203 -8.97 3.49 14.95
N ALA A 204 -9.25 4.33 13.96
CA ALA A 204 -10.02 5.54 14.13
C ALA A 204 -10.79 5.88 12.85
N LEU A 205 -11.90 6.57 13.03
CA LEU A 205 -12.74 7.08 11.96
C LEU A 205 -12.91 8.58 12.16
N ASP A 206 -12.26 9.36 11.32
CA ASP A 206 -12.54 10.78 11.17
C ASP A 206 -13.75 10.93 10.26
N TYR A 207 -14.78 11.66 10.70
CA TYR A 207 -15.97 11.87 9.89
C TYR A 207 -16.53 13.28 10.07
N GLU A 208 -17.11 13.78 8.99
CA GLU A 208 -17.85 15.04 8.93
C GLU A 208 -19.16 14.80 8.19
N VAL A 209 -20.26 15.25 8.79
CA VAL A 209 -21.61 15.11 8.25
C VAL A 209 -22.13 16.46 7.78
N TRP A 210 -22.67 16.46 6.57
CA TRP A 210 -23.27 17.61 5.91
C TRP A 210 -24.72 17.33 5.61
N LEU A 211 -25.59 18.30 5.86
CA LEU A 211 -26.98 18.30 5.43
C LEU A 211 -27.16 19.38 4.37
N GLY A 212 -27.42 18.97 3.12
CA GLY A 212 -27.28 19.87 1.98
C GLY A 212 -25.85 20.40 1.90
N ASP A 213 -25.71 21.73 1.90
CA ASP A 213 -24.41 22.43 1.85
C ASP A 213 -23.92 22.89 3.25
N VAL A 214 -24.58 22.46 4.33
CA VAL A 214 -24.27 22.88 5.70
C VAL A 214 -23.55 21.75 6.44
N SER A 215 -22.33 21.99 6.90
CA SER A 215 -21.63 21.09 7.82
C SER A 215 -22.31 21.16 9.19
N ILE A 216 -22.87 20.03 9.63
CA ILE A 216 -23.59 19.94 10.90
C ILE A 216 -22.69 19.43 12.03
N GLY A 217 -21.49 18.95 11.70
CA GLY A 217 -20.50 18.53 12.68
C GLY A 217 -19.75 17.28 12.25
N GLY A 218 -18.64 17.05 12.92
CA GLY A 218 -17.73 15.94 12.69
C GLY A 218 -16.79 15.79 13.88
N THR A 219 -16.32 14.57 14.09
CA THR A 219 -15.32 14.27 15.11
C THR A 219 -14.55 13.04 14.69
N GLU A 220 -13.38 12.85 15.28
CA GLU A 220 -12.71 11.55 15.26
C GLU A 220 -13.39 10.64 16.27
N LEU A 221 -13.67 9.41 15.85
CA LEU A 221 -14.11 8.31 16.69
C LEU A 221 -13.00 7.27 16.74
N GLU A 222 -12.32 7.19 17.88
CA GLU A 222 -11.38 6.10 18.16
C GLU A 222 -12.19 4.82 18.44
N LYS A 223 -12.08 3.86 17.52
CA LYS A 223 -12.73 2.56 17.67
C LYS A 223 -11.80 1.51 17.09
N THR A 224 -11.28 0.64 17.96
CA THR A 224 -10.48 -0.49 17.53
C THR A 224 -11.37 -1.67 17.20
N ALA A 225 -11.36 -2.12 15.95
CA ALA A 225 -12.09 -3.30 15.52
C ALA A 225 -11.50 -3.89 14.25
N ASN A 226 -11.62 -5.20 14.05
CA ASN A 226 -11.22 -5.84 12.80
C ASN A 226 -12.43 -6.02 11.88
N ILE A 227 -12.31 -5.57 10.64
CA ILE A 227 -13.25 -5.86 9.56
C ILE A 227 -12.62 -6.93 8.69
N GLU A 228 -13.13 -8.15 8.76
CA GLU A 228 -12.62 -9.29 7.98
C GLU A 228 -12.64 -8.98 6.46
N LYS A 229 -11.78 -9.66 5.69
CA LYS A 229 -11.81 -9.62 4.22
C LYS A 229 -13.22 -9.91 3.70
N LYS A 230 -13.70 -9.13 2.73
CA LYS A 230 -15.10 -9.19 2.23
C LYS A 230 -16.18 -9.10 3.31
N GLY A 231 -15.83 -8.61 4.49
CA GLY A 231 -16.70 -8.54 5.66
C GLY A 231 -17.48 -7.25 5.76
N VAL A 232 -18.46 -7.24 6.66
CA VAL A 232 -19.29 -6.09 6.99
C VAL A 232 -19.15 -5.80 8.48
N MET A 233 -19.07 -4.51 8.82
CA MET A 233 -19.06 -4.03 10.20
C MET A 233 -20.12 -2.94 10.37
N PHE A 234 -20.76 -2.91 11.54
CA PHE A 234 -21.66 -1.83 11.93
C PHE A 234 -21.01 -0.89 12.94
N ILE A 235 -21.17 0.42 12.73
CA ILE A 235 -20.63 1.46 13.60
C ILE A 235 -21.69 2.53 13.87
N ASP A 236 -21.80 2.90 15.13
CA ASP A 236 -22.69 3.96 15.59
C ASP A 236 -21.89 5.26 15.70
N LEU A 237 -22.24 6.26 14.89
CA LEU A 237 -21.63 7.59 14.94
C LEU A 237 -22.54 8.59 15.66
N PRO A 238 -22.13 9.13 16.81
CA PRO A 238 -22.90 10.13 17.53
C PRO A 238 -22.71 11.53 16.93
N ILE A 239 -23.78 12.15 16.44
CA ILE A 239 -23.80 13.54 15.99
C ILE A 239 -24.62 14.42 16.93
N SER A 240 -24.13 15.63 17.19
CA SER A 240 -24.79 16.62 18.03
C SER A 240 -24.62 18.01 17.43
N PHE A 241 -25.73 18.67 17.11
CA PHE A 241 -25.71 19.98 16.47
C PHE A 241 -26.88 20.86 16.93
N ARG A 242 -26.78 22.18 16.70
CA ARG A 242 -27.80 23.15 17.11
C ARG A 242 -28.43 23.83 15.89
N PRO A 243 -29.63 23.40 15.45
CA PRO A 243 -30.27 23.92 14.24
C PRO A 243 -30.37 25.45 14.15
N LYS A 244 -30.59 26.13 15.28
CA LYS A 244 -30.67 27.60 15.35
C LYS A 244 -29.47 28.34 14.77
N TYR A 245 -28.28 27.73 14.72
CA TYR A 245 -27.07 28.37 14.17
C TYR A 245 -26.95 28.24 12.65
N PHE A 246 -27.80 27.41 12.02
CA PHE A 246 -27.75 27.12 10.59
C PHE A 246 -28.94 27.70 9.81
N GLY A 247 -29.88 28.36 10.51
CA GLY A 247 -31.04 29.03 9.92
C GLY A 247 -32.28 28.15 9.75
N SER A 248 -33.43 28.81 9.52
CA SER A 248 -34.74 28.15 9.40
C SER A 248 -34.83 27.21 8.21
N ALA A 249 -34.11 27.48 7.12
CA ALA A 249 -34.10 26.64 5.93
C ALA A 249 -33.63 25.20 6.21
N LEU A 250 -32.53 25.03 6.98
CA LEU A 250 -32.07 23.70 7.37
C LEU A 250 -33.14 22.96 8.20
N TRP A 251 -33.82 23.68 9.08
CA TRP A 251 -34.83 23.11 9.97
C TRP A 251 -36.12 22.72 9.24
N ASP A 252 -36.57 23.55 8.30
CA ASP A 252 -37.72 23.26 7.43
C ASP A 252 -37.43 22.10 6.47
N MET A 253 -36.18 21.99 6.00
CA MET A 253 -35.71 20.86 5.18
C MET A 253 -35.76 19.53 5.94
N ILE A 254 -35.28 19.53 7.19
CA ILE A 254 -35.36 18.36 8.06
C ILE A 254 -36.84 18.01 8.31
N ARG A 255 -37.70 18.96 8.67
CA ARG A 255 -39.11 18.65 9.02
C ARG A 255 -40.00 18.16 7.88
N GLY A 256 -39.81 18.59 6.63
CA GLY A 256 -40.88 18.47 5.62
C GLY A 256 -40.50 17.98 4.23
N ARG A 257 -39.25 18.16 3.78
CA ARG A 257 -38.88 17.89 2.36
C ARG A 257 -37.89 16.74 2.19
N GLY A 258 -37.25 16.32 3.28
CA GLY A 258 -36.13 15.38 3.22
C GLY A 258 -34.92 16.08 2.60
N THR A 259 -33.76 15.96 3.24
CA THR A 259 -32.53 16.55 2.73
C THR A 259 -31.59 15.45 2.25
N GLY A 260 -30.82 15.76 1.22
CA GLY A 260 -29.60 15.02 0.95
C GLY A 260 -28.66 15.18 2.14
N TYR A 261 -27.91 14.13 2.44
CA TYR A 261 -26.77 14.16 3.34
C TYR A 261 -25.51 13.84 2.54
N THR A 262 -24.40 14.43 2.96
CA THR A 262 -23.06 14.03 2.53
C THR A 262 -22.26 13.69 3.77
N MET A 263 -21.59 12.55 3.76
CA MET A 263 -20.60 12.19 4.76
C MET A 263 -19.23 12.15 4.09
N LYS A 264 -18.25 12.75 4.73
CA LYS A 264 -16.84 12.72 4.32
C LYS A 264 -16.00 12.33 5.51
N GLY A 265 -14.80 11.84 5.27
CA GLY A 265 -13.93 11.44 6.38
C GLY A 265 -12.74 10.63 5.92
N ASN A 266 -12.03 10.10 6.91
CA ASN A 266 -10.90 9.21 6.70
C ASN A 266 -10.99 8.03 7.66
N ILE A 267 -10.80 6.82 7.13
CA ILE A 267 -10.68 5.62 7.94
C ILE A 267 -9.20 5.33 8.14
N ASN A 268 -8.75 5.40 9.39
CA ASN A 268 -7.41 4.97 9.78
C ASN A 268 -7.47 3.47 10.09
N VAL A 269 -6.80 2.66 9.28
CA VAL A 269 -6.79 1.19 9.39
C VAL A 269 -5.37 0.66 9.51
N ASN A 270 -5.19 -0.38 10.30
CA ASN A 270 -4.05 -1.27 10.23
C ASN A 270 -4.36 -2.40 9.26
N THR A 271 -3.41 -2.71 8.38
CA THR A 271 -3.50 -3.84 7.46
C THR A 271 -2.28 -4.74 7.68
N PRO A 272 -2.31 -6.00 7.19
CA PRO A 272 -1.12 -6.84 7.16
C PRO A 272 0.09 -6.21 6.46
N PHE A 273 -0.16 -5.20 5.62
CA PHE A 273 0.84 -4.50 4.82
C PHE A 273 1.28 -3.17 5.44
N GLY A 274 0.67 -2.72 6.54
CA GLY A 274 0.99 -1.45 7.18
C GLY A 274 -0.25 -0.62 7.52
N ASP A 275 -0.01 0.52 8.16
CA ASP A 275 -1.07 1.48 8.47
C ASP A 275 -1.46 2.27 7.23
N MET A 276 -2.75 2.41 6.98
CA MET A 276 -3.31 3.13 5.84
C MET A 276 -4.38 4.10 6.30
N LYS A 277 -4.46 5.24 5.61
CA LYS A 277 -5.51 6.25 5.79
C LYS A 277 -6.35 6.29 4.52
N LEU A 278 -7.57 5.77 4.58
CA LEU A 278 -8.44 5.60 3.42
C LEU A 278 -9.51 6.71 3.40
N PRO A 279 -9.52 7.59 2.39
CA PRO A 279 -10.54 8.64 2.30
C PRO A 279 -11.90 8.04 1.94
N ILE A 280 -12.93 8.50 2.64
CA ILE A 280 -14.30 8.03 2.45
C ILE A 280 -15.22 9.21 2.13
N SER A 281 -16.16 8.95 1.23
CA SER A 281 -17.23 9.88 0.93
C SER A 281 -18.47 9.14 0.49
N LYS A 282 -19.61 9.50 1.08
CA LYS A 282 -20.92 9.00 0.72
C LYS A 282 -21.88 10.18 0.58
N LYS A 283 -22.66 10.19 -0.49
CA LYS A 283 -23.83 11.06 -0.66
C LYS A 283 -25.07 10.18 -0.65
N GLY A 284 -26.10 10.61 0.08
CA GLY A 284 -27.37 9.87 0.18
C GLY A 284 -28.54 10.79 0.57
N GLY A 285 -29.74 10.23 0.68
CA GLY A 285 -31.00 10.96 0.98
C GLY A 285 -32.08 10.63 -0.06
N THR A 286 -33.37 10.52 0.27
CA THR A 286 -34.18 11.33 1.18
C THR A 286 -34.28 10.84 2.64
N THR A 287 -33.79 11.62 3.61
CA THR A 287 -34.18 11.44 5.03
C THR A 287 -35.62 11.91 5.23
N ARG A 288 -36.60 11.02 5.02
CA ARG A 288 -37.99 11.28 5.39
C ARG A 288 -38.25 10.75 6.79
N PHE A 289 -38.79 11.62 7.65
CA PHE A 289 -39.26 11.22 8.96
C PHE A 289 -40.49 10.33 8.82
N LYS A 290 -40.39 9.05 9.22
CA LYS A 290 -41.57 8.30 9.64
C LYS A 290 -41.74 8.55 11.13
N LYS A 291 -42.74 9.35 11.49
CA LYS A 291 -43.24 9.43 12.87
C LYS A 291 -43.58 7.98 13.27
N LYS A 292 -43.02 7.48 14.38
CA LYS A 292 -43.51 6.24 14.98
C LYS A 292 -45.01 6.45 15.19
N LYS A 293 -45.85 5.58 14.62
CA LYS A 293 -47.22 5.47 15.10
C LYS A 293 -47.07 5.03 16.56
N GLU A 294 -47.54 5.86 17.47
CA GLU A 294 -47.90 5.38 18.80
C GLU A 294 -48.98 4.33 18.55
N ASP A 295 -48.73 3.09 18.99
CA ASP A 295 -49.79 2.10 19.13
C ASP A 295 -50.76 2.67 20.15
N ASP A 296 -51.82 3.30 19.64
CA ASP A 296 -52.96 3.72 20.43
C ASP A 296 -53.74 2.43 20.73
N GLY A 297 -53.34 1.77 21.83
CA GLY A 297 -54.10 0.70 22.44
C GLY A 297 -55.35 1.29 23.07
N SER A 298 -56.34 1.61 22.24
CA SER A 298 -57.72 1.78 22.67
C SER A 298 -58.39 0.41 22.58
N ASP A 299 -58.29 -0.37 23.67
CA ASP A 299 -59.27 -1.40 23.96
C ASP A 299 -60.60 -0.68 24.24
N GLU A 300 -61.53 -0.73 23.27
CA GLU A 300 -62.94 -0.40 23.49
C GLU A 300 -63.67 -1.65 24.00
N ASP A 301 -64.57 -1.40 24.95
CA ASP A 301 -65.26 -2.30 25.88
C ASP A 301 -66.03 -3.51 25.27
#